data_AF-A0A941WGB2-F1
#
_entry.id   AF-A0A941WGB2-F1
#
_cell.length_a   1.000
_cell.length_b   1.000
_cell.length_c   1.000
_cell.angle_alpha   90.00
_cell.angle_beta   90.00
_cell.angle_gamma   90.00
#
_symmetry.space_group_name_H-M   'P 1'
#
loop_
_entity.id
_entity.type
_entity.pdbx_description
1 polymer ?
#
loop_
_entity_poly.entity_id
_entity_poly.type
_entity_poly.pdbx_seq_one_letter_code
_entity_poly.pdbx_strand_id
1 'polypeptide(L)'
;MIQELQLRILPEEAVNEQSLKQVVAHETGAQPKDIQAVRVLKRSIDARQRTIYVNVKLRVFINEQPEEPEYQSVEYKDVSGGKQVVVVGAGPGGLFAALRLIELGLRPVIIERGKNVRERKKDIALISREHTVNSESNYSFGEGGAGAYSDGKLYTRSKKRGSVDKILNVFCQHGASTSILADAHPHIGTDKLPRVIENIREQIIRCGGEVHFETRMDALILKEDEVIGVETNTGKTFYGPVILATGHSARDVYRYLYQQQIPIEA
;
A
#
# COMPACT_ATOMS: atom_id res chain seq x y z
N MET A 1 4.65 -34.22 -4.39
CA MET A 1 3.85 -33.92 -5.59
C MET A 1 3.12 -32.62 -5.36
N ILE A 2 3.27 -31.68 -6.28
CA ILE A 2 2.53 -30.43 -6.29
C ILE A 2 1.39 -30.54 -7.31
N GLN A 3 0.18 -30.19 -6.91
CA GLN A 3 -0.98 -30.16 -7.82
C GLN A 3 -1.83 -28.91 -7.61
N GLU A 4 -2.46 -28.44 -8.68
CA GLU A 4 -3.42 -27.34 -8.62
C GLU A 4 -4.85 -27.86 -8.72
N LEU A 5 -5.71 -27.42 -7.80
CA LEU A 5 -7.13 -27.82 -7.75
C LEU A 5 -8.03 -26.60 -7.89
N GLN A 6 -9.18 -26.78 -8.52
CA GLN A 6 -10.27 -25.80 -8.52
C GLN A 6 -11.47 -26.41 -7.84
N LEU A 7 -11.84 -25.85 -6.69
CA LEU A 7 -12.90 -26.39 -5.84
C LEU A 7 -13.98 -25.34 -5.61
N ARG A 8 -15.22 -25.82 -5.49
CA ARG A 8 -16.38 -25.02 -5.05
C ARG A 8 -16.83 -25.57 -3.70
N ILE A 9 -16.55 -24.82 -2.65
CA ILE A 9 -16.68 -25.26 -1.25
C ILE A 9 -17.60 -24.35 -0.46
N LEU A 10 -18.05 -24.81 0.71
CA LEU A 10 -18.82 -23.99 1.63
C LEU A 10 -17.93 -22.96 2.35
N PRO A 11 -18.48 -21.83 2.81
CA PRO A 11 -17.70 -20.82 3.54
C PRO A 11 -16.95 -21.37 4.77
N GLU A 12 -17.56 -22.31 5.50
CA GLU A 12 -16.97 -22.98 6.67
C GLU A 12 -15.74 -23.84 6.35
N GLU A 13 -15.68 -24.38 5.14
CA GLU A 13 -14.55 -25.15 4.62
C GLU A 13 -13.40 -24.24 4.16
N ALA A 14 -13.71 -22.99 3.82
CA ALA A 14 -12.75 -22.00 3.29
C ALA A 14 -12.09 -21.13 4.37
N VAL A 15 -12.34 -21.38 5.65
CA VAL A 15 -11.96 -20.48 6.77
C VAL A 15 -10.46 -20.45 7.00
N ASN A 16 -9.80 -21.62 6.99
CA ASN A 16 -8.38 -21.75 7.29
C ASN A 16 -7.75 -22.93 6.55
N GLU A 17 -6.43 -23.01 6.60
CA GLU A 17 -5.67 -24.06 5.91
C GLU A 17 -6.03 -25.47 6.40
N GLN A 18 -6.33 -25.65 7.69
CA GLN A 18 -6.67 -26.96 8.24
C GLN A 18 -7.99 -27.50 7.66
N SER A 19 -9.02 -26.66 7.54
CA SER A 19 -10.27 -27.03 6.85
C SER A 19 -10.01 -27.34 5.38
N LEU A 20 -9.20 -26.52 4.69
CA LEU A 20 -8.85 -26.77 3.29
C LEU A 20 -8.10 -28.09 3.10
N LYS A 21 -7.20 -28.47 4.02
CA LYS A 21 -6.51 -29.76 3.99
C LYS A 21 -7.49 -30.93 4.07
N GLN A 22 -8.56 -30.83 4.86
CA GLN A 22 -9.58 -31.88 4.93
C GLN A 22 -10.34 -32.02 3.61
N VAL A 23 -10.76 -30.89 3.01
CA VAL A 23 -11.44 -30.91 1.71
C VAL A 23 -10.53 -31.49 0.63
N VAL A 24 -9.26 -31.07 0.59
CA VAL A 24 -8.28 -31.57 -0.36
C VAL A 24 -8.03 -33.07 -0.16
N ALA A 25 -7.95 -33.57 1.08
CA ALA A 25 -7.80 -34.99 1.36
C ALA A 25 -8.98 -35.80 0.79
N HIS A 26 -10.21 -35.32 0.99
CA HIS A 26 -11.41 -35.94 0.44
C HIS A 26 -11.40 -35.96 -1.10
N GLU A 27 -11.09 -34.83 -1.73
CA GLU A 27 -11.10 -34.69 -3.20
C GLU A 27 -9.99 -35.48 -3.89
N THR A 28 -8.83 -35.64 -3.25
CA THR A 28 -7.64 -36.25 -3.87
C THR A 28 -7.42 -37.70 -3.44
N GLY A 29 -8.13 -38.18 -2.41
CA GLY A 29 -7.90 -39.48 -1.78
C GLY A 29 -6.59 -39.57 -0.98
N ALA A 30 -5.84 -38.48 -0.82
CA ALA A 30 -4.62 -38.44 -0.03
C ALA A 30 -4.93 -38.44 1.47
N GLN A 31 -4.03 -38.98 2.31
CA GLN A 31 -4.20 -38.87 3.75
C GLN A 31 -3.88 -37.44 4.22
N PRO A 32 -4.65 -36.85 5.17
CA PRO A 32 -4.41 -35.48 5.63
C PRO A 32 -2.99 -35.20 6.11
N LYS A 33 -2.31 -36.20 6.69
CA LYS A 33 -0.91 -36.12 7.14
C LYS A 33 0.11 -35.97 6.00
N ASP A 34 -0.26 -36.42 4.79
CA ASP A 34 0.59 -36.34 3.61
C ASP A 34 0.45 -34.96 2.95
N ILE A 35 -0.60 -34.19 3.27
CA ILE A 35 -0.80 -32.82 2.78
C ILE A 35 -0.03 -31.84 3.67
N GLN A 36 1.18 -31.51 3.23
CA GLN A 36 2.09 -30.65 3.97
C GLN A 36 1.65 -29.19 3.97
N ALA A 37 1.15 -28.68 2.84
CA ALA A 37 0.65 -27.31 2.75
C ALA A 37 -0.46 -27.15 1.69
N VAL A 38 -1.32 -26.16 1.89
CA VAL A 38 -2.33 -25.73 0.90
C VAL A 38 -2.27 -24.21 0.74
N ARG A 39 -1.91 -23.74 -0.45
CA ARG A 39 -1.91 -22.32 -0.81
C ARG A 39 -3.15 -21.96 -1.61
N VAL A 40 -3.84 -20.92 -1.18
CA VAL A 40 -4.96 -20.35 -1.95
C VAL A 40 -4.38 -19.42 -3.01
N LEU A 41 -4.53 -19.77 -4.28
CA LEU A 41 -4.09 -18.96 -5.42
C LEU A 41 -5.14 -17.94 -5.86
N LYS A 42 -6.42 -18.31 -5.76
CA LYS A 42 -7.56 -17.42 -6.03
C LYS A 42 -8.71 -17.77 -5.11
N ARG A 43 -9.47 -16.76 -4.69
CA ARG A 43 -10.69 -16.91 -3.88
C ARG A 43 -11.76 -15.92 -4.32
N SER A 44 -12.97 -16.42 -4.54
CA SER A 44 -14.15 -15.59 -4.84
C SER A 44 -15.41 -16.19 -4.21
N ILE A 45 -16.37 -15.33 -3.89
CA ILE A 45 -17.63 -15.72 -3.25
C ILE A 45 -18.74 -15.70 -4.31
N ASP A 46 -19.50 -16.79 -4.42
CA ASP A 46 -20.74 -16.87 -5.18
C ASP A 46 -21.94 -16.84 -4.22
N ALA A 47 -22.55 -15.66 -4.13
CA ALA A 47 -23.73 -15.39 -3.29
C ALA A 47 -25.00 -15.17 -4.13
N ARG A 48 -25.05 -15.68 -5.38
CA ARG A 48 -26.21 -15.51 -6.28
C ARG A 48 -27.39 -16.42 -5.94
N GLN A 49 -27.15 -17.50 -5.21
CA GLN A 49 -28.14 -18.49 -4.80
C GLN A 49 -28.32 -18.49 -3.28
N ARG A 50 -29.36 -19.19 -2.79
CA ARG A 50 -29.61 -19.33 -1.34
C ARG A 50 -28.42 -19.92 -0.60
N THR A 51 -27.77 -20.93 -1.18
CA THR A 51 -26.53 -21.49 -0.64
C THR A 51 -25.36 -20.69 -1.18
N ILE A 52 -24.58 -20.10 -0.27
CA ILE A 52 -23.38 -19.34 -0.61
C ILE A 52 -22.24 -20.34 -0.80
N TYR A 53 -21.47 -20.18 -1.88
CA TYR A 53 -20.28 -20.97 -2.14
C TYR A 53 -19.05 -20.08 -2.27
N VAL A 54 -17.88 -20.66 -2.01
CA VAL A 54 -16.58 -20.06 -2.24
C VAL A 54 -15.89 -20.85 -3.34
N ASN A 55 -15.53 -20.18 -4.43
CA ASN A 55 -14.70 -20.77 -5.48
C ASN A 55 -13.23 -20.49 -5.15
N VAL A 56 -12.46 -21.56 -4.97
CA VAL A 56 -11.03 -21.48 -4.67
C VAL A 56 -10.21 -22.16 -5.76
N LYS A 57 -9.10 -21.53 -6.13
CA LYS A 57 -8.00 -22.20 -6.83
C LYS A 57 -6.91 -22.46 -5.80
N LEU A 58 -6.51 -23.70 -5.62
CA LEU A 58 -5.54 -24.13 -4.63
C LEU A 58 -4.28 -24.66 -5.30
N ARG A 59 -3.13 -24.47 -4.66
CA ARG A 59 -1.90 -25.23 -4.90
C ARG A 59 -1.63 -26.09 -3.68
N VAL A 60 -1.62 -27.40 -3.88
CA VAL A 60 -1.51 -28.40 -2.83
C VAL A 60 -0.14 -29.05 -2.89
N PHE A 61 0.51 -29.17 -1.74
CA PHE A 61 1.81 -29.81 -1.59
C PHE A 61 1.64 -31.12 -0.83
N ILE A 62 1.72 -32.25 -1.54
CA ILE A 62 1.57 -33.60 -0.98
C ILE A 62 2.96 -34.24 -0.88
N ASN A 63 3.34 -34.68 0.31
CA ASN A 63 4.65 -35.26 0.63
C ASN A 63 5.85 -34.35 0.31
N GLU A 64 5.61 -33.06 0.08
CA GLU A 64 6.61 -32.05 -0.26
C GLU A 64 6.31 -30.76 0.50
N GLN A 65 7.33 -30.06 0.94
CA GLN A 65 7.18 -28.74 1.57
C GLN A 65 7.26 -27.65 0.50
N PRO A 66 6.52 -26.54 0.64
CA PRO A 66 6.65 -25.43 -0.28
C PRO A 66 7.99 -24.70 -0.07
N GLU A 67 8.82 -24.66 -1.11
CA GLU A 67 10.12 -23.97 -1.07
C GLU A 67 10.00 -22.47 -1.40
N GLU A 68 9.05 -22.10 -2.24
CA GLU A 68 8.85 -20.71 -2.68
C GLU A 68 8.21 -19.88 -1.55
N PRO A 69 8.58 -18.60 -1.36
CA PRO A 69 7.85 -17.71 -0.47
C PRO A 69 6.40 -17.49 -0.93
N GLU A 70 5.52 -17.08 -0.02
CA GLU A 70 4.12 -16.80 -0.34
C GLU A 70 3.90 -15.52 -1.18
N TYR A 71 4.91 -14.66 -1.25
CA TYR A 71 4.91 -13.43 -2.02
C TYR A 71 6.31 -13.18 -2.61
N GLN A 72 6.36 -12.40 -3.69
CA GLN A 72 7.60 -11.96 -4.33
C GLN A 72 8.11 -10.68 -3.65
N SER A 73 9.35 -10.69 -3.16
CA SER A 73 9.97 -9.50 -2.59
C SER A 73 10.64 -8.65 -3.66
N VAL A 74 10.63 -7.34 -3.44
CA VAL A 74 11.47 -6.38 -4.17
C VAL A 74 12.68 -6.06 -3.32
N GLU A 75 13.87 -6.17 -3.90
CA GLU A 75 15.10 -5.71 -3.28
C GLU A 75 15.24 -4.20 -3.44
N TYR A 76 15.36 -3.49 -2.33
CA TYR A 76 15.60 -2.05 -2.30
C TYR A 76 17.03 -1.77 -1.83
N LYS A 77 17.83 -1.19 -2.70
CA LYS A 77 19.25 -0.89 -2.44
C LYS A 77 19.40 0.40 -1.65
N ASP A 78 20.57 0.58 -1.03
CA ASP A 78 20.96 1.87 -0.47
C ASP A 78 21.17 2.89 -1.61
N VAL A 79 20.45 4.00 -1.53
CA VAL A 79 20.49 5.13 -2.47
C VAL A 79 20.89 6.44 -1.78
N SER A 80 21.52 6.36 -0.60
CA SER A 80 22.03 7.53 0.14
C SER A 80 22.97 8.43 -0.69
N GLY A 81 23.73 7.85 -1.62
CA GLY A 81 24.57 8.57 -2.59
C GLY A 81 23.88 8.95 -3.91
N GLY A 82 22.60 8.62 -4.08
CA GLY A 82 21.84 8.85 -5.31
C GLY A 82 21.39 10.30 -5.48
N LYS A 83 20.98 10.65 -6.72
CA LYS A 83 20.40 11.97 -7.00
C LYS A 83 19.09 12.16 -6.24
N GLN A 84 18.97 13.28 -5.53
CA GLN A 84 17.79 13.64 -4.75
C GLN A 84 16.58 13.95 -5.64
N VAL A 85 15.41 13.45 -5.22
CA VAL A 85 14.09 13.78 -5.80
C VAL A 85 13.12 14.08 -4.66
N VAL A 86 12.45 15.22 -4.74
CA VAL A 86 11.49 15.66 -3.72
C VAL A 86 10.12 15.06 -4.03
N VAL A 87 9.48 14.47 -3.03
CA VAL A 87 8.13 13.91 -3.12
C VAL A 87 7.23 14.64 -2.13
N VAL A 88 6.23 15.36 -2.63
CA VAL A 88 5.30 16.12 -1.79
C VAL A 88 4.06 15.27 -1.52
N GLY A 89 3.93 14.81 -0.28
CA GLY A 89 2.85 13.97 0.21
C GLY A 89 3.29 12.52 0.48
N ALA A 90 2.94 12.00 1.65
CA ALA A 90 3.20 10.61 2.07
C ALA A 90 1.95 9.72 1.97
N GLY A 91 1.06 10.00 1.02
CA GLY A 91 -0.03 9.10 0.64
C GLY A 91 0.46 7.91 -0.20
N PRO A 92 -0.45 7.02 -0.67
CA PRO A 92 -0.07 5.89 -1.52
C PRO A 92 0.75 6.30 -2.75
N GLY A 93 0.36 7.38 -3.43
CA GLY A 93 1.09 7.89 -4.60
C GLY A 93 2.53 8.28 -4.27
N GLY A 94 2.76 9.01 -3.18
CA GLY A 94 4.10 9.44 -2.77
C GLY A 94 4.96 8.31 -2.24
N LEU A 95 4.39 7.43 -1.41
CA LEU A 95 5.11 6.27 -0.85
C LEU A 95 5.56 5.29 -1.95
N PHE A 96 4.67 4.97 -2.91
CA PHE A 96 5.05 4.10 -4.02
C PHE A 96 5.95 4.79 -5.05
N ALA A 97 5.83 6.12 -5.23
CA ALA A 97 6.81 6.88 -6.00
C ALA A 97 8.20 6.80 -5.35
N ALA A 98 8.30 6.95 -4.03
CA ALA A 98 9.56 6.85 -3.30
C ALA A 98 10.19 5.46 -3.39
N LEU A 99 9.40 4.38 -3.22
CA LEU A 99 9.90 3.02 -3.44
C LEU A 99 10.40 2.84 -4.88
N ARG A 100 9.68 3.37 -5.88
CA ARG A 100 10.11 3.29 -7.27
C ARG A 100 11.38 4.11 -7.56
N LEU A 101 11.55 5.27 -6.92
CA LEU A 101 12.78 6.07 -7.01
C LEU A 101 13.97 5.27 -6.48
N ILE A 102 13.81 4.58 -5.36
CA ILE A 102 14.85 3.71 -4.79
C ILE A 102 15.23 2.59 -5.76
N GLU A 103 14.26 1.93 -6.40
CA GLU A 103 14.54 0.92 -7.43
C GLU A 103 15.33 1.48 -8.64
N LEU A 104 15.23 2.79 -8.88
CA LEU A 104 15.94 3.49 -9.94
C LEU A 104 17.29 4.09 -9.48
N GLY A 105 17.70 3.86 -8.23
CA GLY A 105 18.94 4.43 -7.68
C GLY A 105 18.84 5.91 -7.29
N LEU A 106 17.63 6.46 -7.20
CA LEU A 106 17.37 7.86 -6.85
C LEU A 106 16.99 7.97 -5.37
N ARG A 107 17.43 9.03 -4.72
CA ARG A 107 17.23 9.27 -3.29
C ARG A 107 15.94 10.06 -3.05
N PRO A 108 14.85 9.45 -2.55
CA PRO A 108 13.62 10.19 -2.30
C PRO A 108 13.72 11.02 -1.01
N VAL A 109 13.27 12.26 -1.07
CA VAL A 109 13.03 13.12 0.09
C VAL A 109 11.55 13.44 0.14
N ILE A 110 10.82 12.77 1.03
CA ILE A 110 9.38 12.94 1.21
C ILE A 110 9.14 14.07 2.20
N ILE A 111 8.27 15.01 1.83
CA ILE A 111 7.70 15.98 2.76
C ILE A 111 6.19 15.73 2.90
N GLU A 112 5.69 15.71 4.12
CA GLU A 112 4.28 15.48 4.43
C GLU A 112 3.79 16.54 5.42
N ARG A 113 2.67 17.18 5.07
CA ARG A 113 2.09 18.26 5.88
C ARG A 113 1.56 17.78 7.23
N GLY A 114 1.05 16.55 7.29
CA GLY A 114 0.55 15.97 8.51
C GLY A 114 1.59 15.17 9.29
N LYS A 115 1.11 14.48 10.32
CA LYS A 115 1.94 13.69 11.23
C LYS A 115 2.16 12.26 10.73
N ASN A 116 3.11 11.56 11.36
CA ASN A 116 3.23 10.11 11.22
C ASN A 116 1.94 9.40 11.68
N VAL A 117 1.76 8.17 11.23
CA VAL A 117 0.53 7.39 11.40
C VAL A 117 0.24 7.01 12.86
N ARG A 118 1.22 7.10 13.77
CA ARG A 118 0.97 6.86 15.20
C ARG A 118 0.41 8.10 15.87
N GLU A 119 1.01 9.26 15.61
CA GLU A 119 0.57 10.53 16.20
C GLU A 119 -0.72 11.03 15.59
N ARG A 120 -0.88 10.86 14.26
CA ARG A 120 -2.12 11.14 13.53
C ARG A 120 -3.34 10.40 14.09
N LYS A 121 -3.15 9.19 14.65
CA LYS A 121 -4.23 8.41 15.27
C LYS A 121 -4.87 9.16 16.44
N LYS A 122 -4.08 9.92 17.20
CA LYS A 122 -4.57 10.74 18.31
C LYS A 122 -5.46 11.86 17.79
N ASP A 123 -5.00 12.57 16.77
CA ASP A 123 -5.75 13.68 16.16
C ASP A 123 -7.08 13.18 15.55
N ILE A 124 -7.09 12.00 14.92
CA ILE A 124 -8.33 11.39 14.40
C ILE A 124 -9.31 11.02 15.53
N ALA A 125 -8.81 10.52 16.65
CA ALA A 125 -9.67 10.20 17.79
C ALA A 125 -10.36 11.45 18.37
N LEU A 126 -9.69 12.61 18.37
CA LEU A 126 -10.27 13.87 18.82
C LEU A 126 -11.43 14.32 17.92
N ILE A 127 -11.37 14.06 16.61
CA ILE A 127 -12.48 14.37 15.68
C ILE A 127 -13.77 13.65 16.13
N SER A 128 -13.67 12.37 16.50
CA SER A 128 -14.86 11.59 16.89
C SER A 128 -15.34 11.87 18.32
N ARG A 129 -14.43 12.25 19.22
CA ARG A 129 -14.74 12.41 20.66
C ARG A 129 -15.13 13.83 21.04
N GLU A 130 -14.48 14.80 20.41
CA GLU A 130 -14.55 16.22 20.79
C GLU A 130 -15.01 17.11 19.63
N HIS A 131 -15.24 16.53 18.44
CA HIS A 131 -15.58 17.27 17.21
C HIS A 131 -14.54 18.34 16.83
N THR A 132 -13.30 18.19 17.31
CA THR A 132 -12.18 19.07 17.01
C THR A 132 -11.39 18.51 15.84
N VAL A 133 -11.20 19.32 14.80
CA VAL A 133 -10.46 18.94 13.59
C VAL A 133 -9.17 19.74 13.50
N ASN A 134 -8.02 19.04 13.53
CA ASN A 134 -6.74 19.64 13.16
C ASN A 134 -6.66 19.73 11.62
N SER A 135 -6.44 20.94 11.09
CA SER A 135 -6.42 21.20 9.64
C SER A 135 -5.25 20.54 8.91
N GLU A 136 -4.16 20.21 9.61
CA GLU A 136 -2.94 19.61 9.04
C GLU A 136 -2.82 18.10 9.34
N SER A 137 -3.57 17.57 10.30
CA SER A 137 -3.53 16.16 10.69
C SER A 137 -4.95 15.62 10.92
N ASN A 138 -5.49 14.93 9.92
CA ASN A 138 -6.90 14.51 9.88
C ASN A 138 -7.07 13.31 8.92
N TYR A 139 -8.31 12.95 8.56
CA TYR A 139 -8.56 11.85 7.62
C TYR A 139 -7.91 12.04 6.24
N SER A 140 -7.64 13.27 5.80
CA SER A 140 -7.00 13.53 4.51
C SER A 140 -5.46 13.62 4.61
N PHE A 141 -4.94 14.22 5.68
CA PHE A 141 -3.53 14.63 5.76
C PHE A 141 -2.74 13.89 6.83
N GLY A 142 -1.47 13.63 6.53
CA GLY A 142 -0.52 12.81 7.30
C GLY A 142 -0.17 11.49 6.62
N GLU A 143 0.69 10.71 7.27
CA GLU A 143 1.26 9.48 6.72
C GLU A 143 0.20 8.49 6.24
N GLY A 144 0.38 7.95 5.04
CA GLY A 144 -0.56 7.07 4.35
C GLY A 144 -1.77 7.81 3.73
N GLY A 145 -1.83 9.14 3.83
CA GLY A 145 -2.85 9.99 3.22
C GLY A 145 -4.28 9.58 3.58
N ALA A 146 -5.22 9.73 2.65
CA ALA A 146 -6.61 9.31 2.85
C ALA A 146 -6.81 7.79 3.02
N GLY A 147 -5.80 6.98 2.65
CA GLY A 147 -5.89 5.52 2.71
C GLY A 147 -5.73 4.96 4.12
N ALA A 148 -4.87 5.56 4.95
CA ALA A 148 -4.34 4.94 6.19
C ALA A 148 -5.41 4.46 7.18
N TYR A 149 -6.51 5.20 7.33
CA TYR A 149 -7.62 4.87 8.25
C TYR A 149 -8.93 4.57 7.50
N SER A 150 -8.79 3.93 6.34
CA SER A 150 -9.90 3.37 5.58
C SER A 150 -9.96 1.85 5.79
N ASP A 151 -11.02 1.22 5.28
CA ASP A 151 -11.15 -0.24 5.19
C ASP A 151 -10.02 -0.91 4.36
N GLY A 152 -9.19 -0.12 3.67
CA GLY A 152 -8.02 -0.60 2.95
C GLY A 152 -8.39 -1.49 1.77
N LYS A 153 -9.53 -1.22 1.13
CA LYS A 153 -10.00 -1.93 -0.07
C LYS A 153 -9.03 -1.65 -1.23
N LEU A 154 -8.49 -2.71 -1.79
CA LEU A 154 -7.54 -2.66 -2.89
C LEU A 154 -8.26 -3.02 -4.18
N TYR A 155 -8.85 -2.02 -4.84
CA TYR A 155 -9.49 -2.20 -6.14
C TYR A 155 -8.80 -1.34 -7.20
N THR A 156 -8.63 -1.90 -8.39
CA THR A 156 -8.22 -1.15 -9.57
C THR A 156 -8.96 -1.69 -10.78
N ARG A 157 -9.45 -0.78 -11.62
CA ARG A 157 -10.04 -1.12 -12.92
C ARG A 157 -9.00 -1.06 -14.04
N SER A 158 -7.80 -0.56 -13.75
CA SER A 158 -6.73 -0.38 -14.72
C SER A 158 -5.79 -1.59 -14.68
N LYS A 159 -5.67 -2.27 -15.83
CA LYS A 159 -4.67 -3.33 -16.06
C LYS A 159 -3.50 -2.88 -16.93
N LYS A 160 -3.53 -1.63 -17.43
CA LYS A 160 -2.56 -1.12 -18.42
C LYS A 160 -1.51 -0.16 -17.84
N ARG A 161 -1.65 0.27 -16.57
CA ARG A 161 -0.84 1.35 -15.97
C ARG A 161 0.20 0.87 -14.94
N GLY A 162 0.59 -0.40 -15.00
CA GLY A 162 1.56 -1.00 -14.09
C GLY A 162 1.13 -2.38 -13.58
N SER A 163 2.02 -3.04 -12.83
CA SER A 163 1.76 -4.36 -12.27
C SER A 163 1.03 -4.25 -10.92
N VAL A 164 -0.27 -4.56 -10.93
CA VAL A 164 -1.08 -4.68 -9.71
C VAL A 164 -0.49 -5.74 -8.79
N ASP A 165 -0.05 -6.85 -9.39
CA ASP A 165 0.55 -7.98 -8.68
C ASP A 165 1.79 -7.53 -7.88
N LYS A 166 2.68 -6.74 -8.48
CA LYS A 166 3.84 -6.18 -7.77
C LYS A 166 3.42 -5.35 -6.56
N ILE A 167 2.38 -4.51 -6.69
CA ILE A 167 1.90 -3.65 -5.58
C ILE A 167 1.36 -4.49 -4.42
N LEU A 168 0.58 -5.54 -4.72
CA LEU A 168 0.07 -6.46 -3.70
C LEU A 168 1.21 -7.18 -2.97
N ASN A 169 2.19 -7.67 -3.72
CA ASN A 169 3.39 -8.30 -3.15
C ASN A 169 4.19 -7.33 -2.28
N VAL A 170 4.34 -6.07 -2.68
CA VAL A 170 4.97 -5.02 -1.84
C VAL A 170 4.20 -4.81 -0.54
N PHE A 171 2.86 -4.81 -0.56
CA PHE A 171 2.10 -4.75 0.69
C PHE A 171 2.36 -5.96 1.58
N CYS A 172 2.41 -7.18 1.03
CA CYS A 172 2.76 -8.39 1.78
C CYS A 172 4.16 -8.32 2.38
N GLN A 173 5.16 -7.87 1.60
CA GLN A 173 6.53 -7.64 2.06
C GLN A 173 6.60 -6.68 3.27
N HIS A 174 5.66 -5.75 3.38
CA HIS A 174 5.59 -4.79 4.48
C HIS A 174 4.55 -5.17 5.55
N GLY A 175 4.08 -6.42 5.58
CA GLY A 175 3.29 -6.98 6.67
C GLY A 175 1.78 -7.08 6.43
N ALA A 176 1.31 -6.87 5.20
CA ALA A 176 -0.06 -7.22 4.84
C ALA A 176 -0.24 -8.75 4.73
N SER A 177 -1.46 -9.23 4.95
CA SER A 177 -1.80 -10.65 4.81
C SER A 177 -1.59 -11.13 3.37
N THR A 178 -1.01 -12.31 3.17
CA THR A 178 -0.87 -12.93 1.84
C THR A 178 -2.21 -13.29 1.20
N SER A 179 -3.29 -13.32 1.98
CA SER A 179 -4.66 -13.45 1.46
C SER A 179 -5.03 -12.38 0.43
N ILE A 180 -4.41 -11.18 0.48
CA ILE A 180 -4.69 -10.13 -0.50
C ILE A 180 -4.24 -10.49 -1.93
N LEU A 181 -3.34 -11.46 -2.09
CA LEU A 181 -2.89 -11.97 -3.39
C LEU A 181 -3.93 -12.93 -4.00
N ALA A 182 -4.70 -13.62 -3.17
CA ALA A 182 -5.69 -14.60 -3.60
C ALA A 182 -7.09 -14.00 -3.79
N ASP A 183 -7.44 -13.01 -2.98
CA ASP A 183 -8.81 -12.48 -2.94
C ASP A 183 -9.17 -11.67 -4.19
N ALA A 184 -10.34 -11.96 -4.76
CA ALA A 184 -10.87 -11.19 -5.89
C ALA A 184 -11.15 -9.71 -5.53
N HIS A 185 -11.50 -9.45 -4.28
CA HIS A 185 -11.71 -8.11 -3.72
C HIS A 185 -10.87 -7.96 -2.44
N PRO A 186 -9.56 -7.73 -2.57
CA PRO A 186 -8.66 -7.72 -1.44
C PRO A 186 -8.86 -6.49 -0.56
N HIS A 187 -8.66 -6.68 0.74
CA HIS A 187 -8.62 -5.61 1.73
C HIS A 187 -7.54 -5.91 2.77
N ILE A 188 -6.82 -4.88 3.22
CA ILE A 188 -5.79 -5.01 4.26
C ILE A 188 -6.42 -4.92 5.66
N GLY A 189 -7.51 -4.15 5.80
CA GLY A 189 -8.17 -3.83 7.05
C GLY A 189 -7.52 -2.63 7.77
N THR A 190 -8.36 -1.83 8.41
CA THR A 190 -7.99 -0.54 9.04
C THR A 190 -6.92 -0.68 10.12
N ASP A 191 -6.91 -1.77 10.89
CA ASP A 191 -5.94 -1.93 12.00
C ASP A 191 -4.54 -2.32 11.51
N LYS A 192 -4.44 -2.96 10.35
CA LYS A 192 -3.16 -3.42 9.78
C LYS A 192 -2.52 -2.34 8.92
N LEU A 193 -3.32 -1.57 8.19
CA LEU A 193 -2.81 -0.63 7.20
C LEU A 193 -1.84 0.42 7.78
N PRO A 194 -2.10 1.04 8.96
CA PRO A 194 -1.13 1.92 9.60
C PRO A 194 0.25 1.30 9.79
N ARG A 195 0.31 0.05 10.24
CA ARG A 195 1.57 -0.68 10.43
C ARG A 195 2.27 -0.98 9.10
N VAL A 196 1.50 -1.35 8.08
CA VAL A 196 2.05 -1.59 6.73
C VAL A 196 2.66 -0.32 6.15
N ILE A 197 1.97 0.83 6.29
CA ILE A 197 2.46 2.13 5.86
C ILE A 197 3.72 2.54 6.64
N GLU A 198 3.72 2.36 7.96
CA GLU A 198 4.89 2.61 8.80
C GLU A 198 6.09 1.77 8.34
N ASN A 199 5.88 0.49 8.06
CA ASN A 199 6.94 -0.40 7.55
C ASN A 199 7.49 0.06 6.19
N ILE A 200 6.64 0.58 5.30
CA ILE A 200 7.07 1.16 4.02
C ILE A 200 7.94 2.40 4.25
N ARG A 201 7.54 3.31 5.17
CA ARG A 201 8.37 4.45 5.54
C ARG A 201 9.73 4.02 6.08
N GLU A 202 9.75 3.05 7.00
CA GLU A 202 11.01 2.55 7.55
C GLU A 202 11.89 1.91 6.47
N GLN A 203 11.30 1.25 5.47
CA GLN A 203 12.05 0.75 4.31
C GLN A 203 12.70 1.89 3.52
N ILE A 204 11.95 2.96 3.25
CA ILE A 204 12.46 4.14 2.52
C ILE A 204 13.64 4.77 3.27
N ILE A 205 13.52 4.93 4.58
CA ILE A 205 14.59 5.48 5.44
C ILE A 205 15.81 4.57 5.45
N ARG A 206 15.62 3.24 5.61
CA ARG A 206 16.72 2.26 5.58
C ARG A 206 17.48 2.26 4.26
N CYS A 207 16.83 2.61 3.16
CA CYS A 207 17.46 2.74 1.85
C CYS A 207 18.15 4.10 1.63
N GLY A 208 18.24 4.97 2.64
CA GLY A 208 18.88 6.28 2.52
C GLY A 208 17.96 7.40 2.02
N GLY A 209 16.66 7.15 1.90
CA GLY A 209 15.65 8.19 1.71
C GLY A 209 15.35 8.96 3.00
N GLU A 210 14.63 10.06 2.87
CA GLU A 210 14.24 10.90 4.00
C GLU A 210 12.72 11.11 4.04
N VAL A 211 12.16 11.27 5.23
CA VAL A 211 10.74 11.59 5.42
C VAL A 211 10.60 12.68 6.49
N HIS A 212 10.04 13.82 6.10
CA HIS A 212 9.85 15.00 6.95
C HIS A 212 8.35 15.23 7.15
N PHE A 213 7.86 14.93 8.35
CA PHE A 213 6.48 15.19 8.76
C PHE A 213 6.29 16.64 9.22
N GLU A 214 5.03 17.06 9.34
CA GLU A 214 4.65 18.43 9.75
C GLU A 214 5.33 19.50 8.88
N THR A 215 5.59 19.12 7.62
CA THR A 215 6.35 19.89 6.63
C THR A 215 5.47 20.05 5.40
N ARG A 216 4.67 21.10 5.38
CA ARG A 216 3.78 21.45 4.27
C ARG A 216 4.56 22.22 3.22
N MET A 217 4.40 21.82 1.96
CA MET A 217 4.84 22.62 0.82
C MET A 217 3.98 23.89 0.71
N ASP A 218 4.62 25.05 0.69
CA ASP A 218 3.94 26.34 0.50
C ASP A 218 4.17 26.89 -0.93
N ALA A 219 5.33 26.62 -1.54
CA ALA A 219 5.64 27.05 -2.91
C ALA A 219 6.60 26.11 -3.64
N LEU A 220 6.57 26.15 -4.97
CA LEU A 220 7.61 25.60 -5.86
C LEU A 220 8.74 26.62 -6.02
N ILE A 221 9.97 26.14 -6.08
CA ILE A 221 11.14 26.94 -6.46
C ILE A 221 11.34 26.78 -7.96
N LEU A 222 11.21 27.88 -8.69
CA LEU A 222 11.35 27.92 -10.14
C LEU A 222 12.67 28.57 -10.53
N LYS A 223 13.36 27.97 -11.49
CA LYS A 223 14.47 28.59 -12.21
C LYS A 223 14.13 28.55 -13.69
N GLU A 224 13.89 29.72 -14.27
CA GLU A 224 13.29 29.83 -15.60
C GLU A 224 11.95 29.06 -15.63
N ASP A 225 11.78 28.10 -16.53
CA ASP A 225 10.57 27.26 -16.63
C ASP A 225 10.75 25.87 -15.96
N GLU A 226 11.81 25.66 -15.17
CA GLU A 226 12.10 24.40 -14.48
C GLU A 226 11.81 24.47 -12.97
N VAL A 227 11.06 23.48 -12.46
CA VAL A 227 10.89 23.28 -11.02
C VAL A 227 12.14 22.62 -10.45
N ILE A 228 12.87 23.35 -9.62
CA ILE A 228 14.14 22.90 -9.02
C ILE A 228 14.03 22.60 -7.53
N GLY A 229 12.85 22.71 -6.93
CA GLY A 229 12.63 22.40 -5.53
C GLY A 229 11.31 22.94 -4.97
N VAL A 230 11.22 22.95 -3.65
CA VAL A 230 10.06 23.45 -2.91
C VAL A 230 10.47 24.26 -1.66
N GLU A 231 9.63 25.22 -1.31
CA GLU A 231 9.65 25.93 -0.04
C GLU A 231 8.55 25.41 0.88
N THR A 232 8.78 25.46 2.19
CA THR A 232 7.89 24.85 3.18
C THR A 232 7.49 25.82 4.27
N ASN A 233 6.41 25.49 4.98
CA ASN A 233 5.91 26.27 6.14
C ASN A 233 6.93 26.40 7.27
N THR A 234 7.98 25.57 7.27
CA THR A 234 9.07 25.60 8.27
C THR A 234 10.18 26.59 7.91
N GLY A 235 10.12 27.23 6.75
CA GLY A 235 11.21 28.04 6.18
C GLY A 235 12.34 27.21 5.55
N LYS A 236 12.31 25.87 5.67
CA LYS A 236 13.25 24.99 4.98
C LYS A 236 12.91 24.88 3.50
N THR A 237 13.95 24.74 2.68
CA THR A 237 13.86 24.47 1.25
C THR A 237 14.42 23.09 0.93
N PHE A 238 13.80 22.42 -0.04
CA PHE A 238 14.25 21.11 -0.52
C PHE A 238 14.44 21.18 -2.04
N TYR A 239 15.67 20.99 -2.50
CA TYR A 239 16.03 21.08 -3.92
C TYR A 239 15.97 19.71 -4.63
N GLY A 240 15.73 19.73 -5.93
CA GLY A 240 15.64 18.57 -6.80
C GLY A 240 14.33 18.53 -7.61
N PRO A 241 14.21 17.61 -8.57
CA PRO A 241 12.95 17.38 -9.29
C PRO A 241 11.83 17.06 -8.30
N VAL A 242 10.61 17.53 -8.59
CA VAL A 242 9.47 17.46 -7.66
C VAL A 242 8.39 16.53 -8.19
N ILE A 243 7.92 15.60 -7.35
CA ILE A 243 6.70 14.82 -7.56
C ILE A 243 5.61 15.37 -6.65
N LEU A 244 4.55 15.93 -7.22
CA LEU A 244 3.37 16.35 -6.47
C LEU A 244 2.40 15.17 -6.28
N ALA A 245 2.33 14.64 -5.07
CA ALA A 245 1.47 13.51 -4.67
C ALA A 245 0.55 13.89 -3.49
N THR A 246 0.01 15.11 -3.53
CA THR A 246 -0.67 15.80 -2.41
C THR A 246 -2.11 15.35 -2.16
N GLY A 247 -2.69 14.56 -3.08
CA GLY A 247 -4.09 14.15 -3.04
C GLY A 247 -5.08 15.30 -3.32
N HIS A 248 -6.33 14.93 -3.59
CA HIS A 248 -7.35 15.89 -4.04
C HIS A 248 -7.84 16.85 -2.93
N SER A 249 -7.56 16.54 -1.66
CA SER A 249 -7.95 17.41 -0.54
C SER A 249 -7.05 18.64 -0.37
N ALA A 250 -5.88 18.68 -1.02
CA ALA A 250 -4.90 19.76 -0.94
C ALA A 250 -5.33 21.01 -1.75
N ARG A 251 -6.44 21.64 -1.34
CA ARG A 251 -7.04 22.80 -2.01
C ARG A 251 -6.11 24.01 -2.06
N ASP A 252 -5.26 24.16 -1.04
CA ASP A 252 -4.18 25.15 -0.99
C ASP A 252 -3.20 24.98 -2.16
N VAL A 253 -2.78 23.75 -2.45
CA VAL A 253 -1.91 23.45 -3.60
C VAL A 253 -2.59 23.80 -4.92
N TYR A 254 -3.85 23.42 -5.13
CA TYR A 254 -4.58 23.78 -6.36
C TYR A 254 -4.72 25.30 -6.54
N ARG A 255 -5.00 26.03 -5.45
CA ARG A 255 -5.05 27.50 -5.49
C ARG A 255 -3.69 28.12 -5.81
N TYR A 256 -2.62 27.58 -5.22
CA TYR A 256 -1.25 28.00 -5.52
C TYR A 256 -0.93 27.79 -7.00
N LEU A 257 -1.17 26.59 -7.53
CA LEU A 257 -0.93 26.28 -8.95
C LEU A 257 -1.71 27.23 -9.88
N TYR A 258 -2.98 27.51 -9.56
CA TYR A 258 -3.80 28.47 -10.31
C TYR A 258 -3.22 29.89 -10.25
N GLN A 259 -2.80 30.35 -9.07
CA GLN A 259 -2.17 31.67 -8.89
C GLN A 259 -0.85 31.80 -9.65
N GLN A 260 -0.08 30.71 -9.75
CA GLN A 260 1.16 30.64 -10.53
C GLN A 260 0.91 30.41 -12.02
N GLN A 261 -0.35 30.42 -12.48
CA GLN A 261 -0.73 30.18 -13.87
C GLN A 261 -0.25 28.82 -14.42
N ILE A 262 -0.03 27.85 -13.54
CA ILE A 262 0.25 26.47 -13.94
C ILE A 262 -1.08 25.85 -14.38
N PRO A 263 -1.17 25.24 -15.59
CA PRO A 263 -2.42 24.70 -16.09
C PRO A 263 -3.03 23.63 -15.17
N ILE A 264 -4.33 23.73 -14.92
CA ILE A 264 -5.14 22.75 -14.19
C ILE A 264 -6.42 22.51 -14.98
N GLU A 265 -6.81 21.25 -15.12
CA GLU A 265 -8.07 20.84 -15.74
C GLU A 265 -8.95 20.12 -14.69
N ALA A 266 -10.26 20.34 -14.77
CA ALA A 266 -11.27 19.79 -13.87
C ALA A 266 -11.94 18.54 -14.44
#